data_AF-A0A1Y5N761-F1
#
_entry.id   AF-A0A1Y5N761-F1
#
_cell.length_a   1.000
_cell.length_b   1.000
_cell.length_c   1.000
_cell.angle_alpha   90.00
_cell.angle_beta   90.00
_cell.angle_gamma   90.00
#
_symmetry.space_group_name_H-M   'P 1'
#
loop_
_entity.id
_entity.type
_entity.pdbx_description
1 polymer ?
#
loop_
_entity_poly.entity_id
_entity_poly.type
_entity_poly.pdbx_seq_one_letter_code
_entity_poly.pdbx_strand_id
1 'polypeptide(L)'
;MCGIVGYIGDKEKKEVILSGLKELEYRGYDSAGMAVMSDGKIDFFKAVGKLENLALKTKDFTSEGFGVAIGHTRWATHGKPTEINAHPHLGEHSFVVHNGIIENYKELKDELEAKGVKFVSQTDTEVIVHLFEEILKEKKDPFKAYEATIAKLRGAYATLLITKTAPDKIFFAKDAAPMAIGKSDKKELYFASSDAPLIGNATEVAYLDDNNYGYVSLDEIAVFKHGKKASITFNALPKDKSYAQKEGYTFFMEKEIYEQGAVVSETIMGRVKNHKVTLENLDDEYLKGIDDVVLCACGTSYHAALTTSYLFERLAKVRTKVEVASEFRYRKPYLNKNSLFIVISQSGETADTLEALRIAKEAGLRTLAICNVDNSSIVRLADNTLLTRAGIEKGVASTKAFATQIIVLWMLVLQMASAKGSISKKELDHEIKTLLHIPQILNIDNSLQEKLHRLSKHYLHGHGFFFIGRDIFYPLALEGALKLKEISYLHAEGYPSGEMKHGPIALADEKLFTIALMPQNLLYEKTKSNVEELAARDAYILAISPLEFELSDDYVKTSVQDHYMSEFFEMMLVLQLLALEISVRLGNNVDMPRNLAKSVTVE
;
A
#
# COMPACT_ATOMS: atom_id res chain seq x y z
N MET A 1 5.09 6.36 -1.65
CA MET A 1 5.88 6.66 -0.43
C MET A 1 7.35 6.74 -0.81
N CYS A 2 8.10 7.75 -0.41
CA CYS A 2 9.55 7.74 -0.64
C CYS A 2 10.28 6.62 0.17
N GLY A 3 11.51 6.27 -0.22
CA GLY A 3 12.35 5.33 0.53
C GLY A 3 13.47 6.05 1.28
N ILE A 4 13.70 5.72 2.56
CA ILE A 4 14.90 6.14 3.30
C ILE A 4 15.76 4.92 3.62
N VAL A 5 17.07 5.07 3.45
CA VAL A 5 18.08 4.12 3.94
C VAL A 5 19.16 4.90 4.68
N GLY A 6 19.64 4.39 5.80
CA GLY A 6 20.83 4.90 6.49
C GLY A 6 21.74 3.76 6.92
N TYR A 7 23.03 4.04 7.07
CA TYR A 7 24.02 3.05 7.47
C TYR A 7 25.14 3.68 8.29
N ILE A 8 25.61 2.96 9.32
CA ILE A 8 26.78 3.27 10.15
C ILE A 8 27.61 1.99 10.27
N GLY A 9 28.87 2.04 9.80
CA GLY A 9 29.78 0.90 9.88
C GLY A 9 30.93 0.98 8.87
N ASP A 10 31.60 -0.16 8.67
CA ASP A 10 32.85 -0.29 7.90
C ASP A 10 32.68 -0.80 6.46
N LYS A 11 31.48 -1.26 6.07
CA LYS A 11 31.22 -1.69 4.68
C LYS A 11 31.29 -0.50 3.74
N GLU A 12 31.52 -0.80 2.47
CA GLU A 12 31.41 0.18 1.39
C GLU A 12 30.00 0.81 1.40
N LYS A 13 29.95 2.09 1.80
CA LYS A 13 28.71 2.77 2.15
C LYS A 13 27.80 2.97 0.93
N LYS A 14 28.38 3.30 -0.23
CA LYS A 14 27.65 3.47 -1.50
C LYS A 14 26.88 2.19 -1.87
N GLU A 15 27.50 1.01 -1.79
CA GLU A 15 26.89 -0.28 -2.10
C GLU A 15 25.76 -0.62 -1.14
N VAL A 16 25.95 -0.40 0.16
CA VAL A 16 24.89 -0.60 1.16
C VAL A 16 23.68 0.30 0.87
N ILE A 17 23.92 1.58 0.60
CA ILE A 17 22.85 2.53 0.28
C ILE A 17 22.16 2.16 -1.04
N LEU A 18 22.90 1.91 -2.13
CA LEU A 18 22.29 1.52 -3.41
C LEU A 18 21.49 0.23 -3.31
N SER A 19 22.02 -0.78 -2.62
CA SER A 19 21.32 -2.06 -2.40
C SER A 19 20.04 -1.86 -1.59
N GLY A 20 20.10 -1.07 -0.52
CA GLY A 20 18.92 -0.74 0.28
C GLY A 20 17.88 0.06 -0.51
N LEU A 21 18.31 1.07 -1.28
CA LEU A 21 17.41 1.89 -2.10
C LEU A 21 16.77 1.07 -3.23
N LYS A 22 17.47 0.07 -3.76
CA LYS A 22 16.92 -0.85 -4.76
C LYS A 22 15.74 -1.64 -4.21
N GLU A 23 15.82 -2.07 -2.95
CA GLU A 23 14.69 -2.72 -2.27
C GLU A 23 13.54 -1.75 -1.97
N LEU A 24 13.72 -0.43 -2.11
CA LEU A 24 12.68 0.59 -1.90
C LEU A 24 12.23 1.29 -3.19
N GLU A 25 12.79 0.95 -4.36
CA GLU A 25 12.52 1.64 -5.62
C GLU A 25 11.03 1.56 -6.02
N TYR A 26 10.34 0.47 -5.66
CA TYR A 26 8.89 0.32 -5.89
C TYR A 26 8.03 1.36 -5.13
N ARG A 27 8.59 2.03 -4.13
CA ARG A 27 7.89 3.06 -3.36
C ARG A 27 8.04 4.45 -4.00
N GLY A 28 9.14 4.71 -4.69
CA GLY A 28 9.40 5.97 -5.40
C GLY A 28 10.58 5.87 -6.37
N TYR A 29 10.43 6.44 -7.56
CA TYR A 29 11.37 6.27 -8.68
C TYR A 29 11.48 7.53 -9.57
N ASP A 30 11.02 8.69 -9.07
CA ASP A 30 11.11 9.97 -9.80
C ASP A 30 12.52 10.56 -9.72
N SER A 31 13.24 10.29 -8.62
CA SER A 31 14.65 10.65 -8.41
C SER A 31 15.23 9.88 -7.22
N ALA A 32 16.55 9.81 -7.14
CA ALA A 32 17.25 9.20 -6.02
C ALA A 32 18.54 9.96 -5.68
N GLY A 33 19.03 9.80 -4.46
CA GLY A 33 20.33 10.33 -4.07
C GLY A 33 20.87 9.74 -2.78
N MET A 34 22.13 10.06 -2.49
CA MET A 34 22.82 9.67 -1.26
C MET A 34 23.82 10.73 -0.82
N ALA A 35 24.13 10.73 0.47
CA ALA A 35 25.27 11.42 1.04
C ALA A 35 26.07 10.44 1.91
N VAL A 36 27.39 10.45 1.74
CA VAL A 36 28.33 9.56 2.41
C VAL A 36 29.34 10.40 3.14
N MET A 37 29.45 10.21 4.45
CA MET A 37 30.45 10.83 5.31
C MET A 37 31.54 9.82 5.66
N SER A 38 32.76 10.10 5.22
CA SER A 38 33.96 9.28 5.42
C SER A 38 35.18 10.20 5.51
N ASP A 39 36.14 9.88 6.37
CA ASP A 39 37.40 10.65 6.50
C ASP A 39 37.22 12.16 6.69
N GLY A 40 36.18 12.57 7.42
CA GLY A 40 35.83 13.98 7.67
C GLY A 40 35.30 14.76 6.46
N LYS A 41 35.06 14.08 5.33
CA LYS A 41 34.47 14.63 4.11
C LYS A 41 33.05 14.09 3.93
N ILE A 42 32.22 14.86 3.22
CA ILE A 42 30.89 14.42 2.81
C ILE A 42 30.82 14.53 1.29
N ASP A 43 30.67 13.39 0.64
CA ASP A 43 30.39 13.28 -0.79
C ASP A 43 28.89 13.01 -0.98
N PHE A 44 28.28 13.61 -2.00
CA PHE A 44 26.86 13.44 -2.25
C PHE A 44 26.57 13.33 -3.75
N PHE A 45 25.52 12.58 -4.07
CA PHE A 45 25.12 12.29 -5.44
C PHE A 45 23.61 12.31 -5.53
N LYS A 46 23.09 12.90 -6.61
CA LYS A 46 21.66 12.97 -6.92
C LYS A 46 21.44 12.67 -8.40
N ALA A 47 20.35 11.99 -8.73
CA ALA A 47 19.95 11.70 -10.09
C ALA A 47 18.43 11.77 -10.24
N VAL A 48 17.96 12.25 -11.40
CA VAL A 48 16.54 12.20 -11.78
C VAL A 48 16.24 10.84 -12.42
N GLY A 49 15.03 10.33 -12.18
CA GLY A 49 14.57 9.03 -12.67
C GLY A 49 14.96 7.86 -11.77
N LYS A 50 15.06 6.68 -12.39
CA LYS A 50 15.32 5.41 -11.71
C LYS A 50 16.67 5.37 -11.00
N LEU A 51 16.79 4.48 -10.03
CA LEU A 51 17.98 4.29 -9.20
C LEU A 51 19.24 3.96 -10.03
N GLU A 52 19.07 3.32 -11.18
CA GLU A 52 20.16 3.03 -12.13
C GLU A 52 20.95 4.29 -12.53
N ASN A 53 20.26 5.43 -12.67
CA ASN A 53 20.93 6.71 -12.99
C ASN A 53 21.85 7.17 -11.86
N LEU A 54 21.44 6.96 -10.60
CA LEU A 54 22.29 7.24 -9.44
C LEU A 54 23.49 6.28 -9.41
N ALA A 55 23.24 4.98 -9.62
CA ALA A 55 24.29 3.97 -9.66
C ALA A 55 25.38 4.30 -10.70
N LEU A 56 24.97 4.70 -11.92
CA LEU A 56 25.87 5.15 -12.98
C LEU A 56 26.68 6.38 -12.57
N LYS A 57 26.06 7.36 -11.91
CA LYS A 57 26.73 8.59 -11.44
C LYS A 57 27.75 8.32 -10.34
N THR A 58 27.56 7.26 -9.55
CA THR A 58 28.45 6.85 -8.46
C THR A 58 29.46 5.76 -8.84
N LYS A 59 29.55 5.37 -10.12
CA LYS A 59 30.33 4.20 -10.54
C LYS A 59 31.81 4.25 -10.13
N ASP A 60 32.41 5.44 -10.17
CA ASP A 60 33.84 5.66 -9.92
C ASP A 60 34.11 6.10 -8.46
N PHE A 61 33.07 6.20 -7.63
CA PHE A 61 33.18 6.57 -6.22
C PHE A 61 33.31 5.33 -5.34
N THR A 62 34.19 5.36 -4.35
CA THR A 62 34.32 4.32 -3.31
C THR A 62 34.38 4.95 -1.93
N SER A 63 33.93 4.19 -0.94
CA SER A 63 33.75 4.66 0.42
C SER A 63 34.04 3.55 1.43
N GLU A 64 35.21 2.93 1.35
CA GLU A 64 35.65 1.90 2.30
C GLU A 64 35.95 2.48 3.70
N GLY A 65 36.03 1.61 4.71
CA GLY A 65 36.32 1.98 6.10
C GLY A 65 35.14 2.61 6.82
N PHE A 66 35.36 2.99 8.09
CA PHE A 66 34.31 3.53 8.94
C PHE A 66 33.67 4.80 8.36
N GLY A 67 32.34 4.87 8.39
CA GLY A 67 31.63 6.10 8.10
C GLY A 67 30.13 5.97 8.29
N VAL A 68 29.41 7.04 7.94
CA VAL A 68 27.95 7.09 7.97
C VAL A 68 27.40 7.50 6.61
N ALA A 69 26.25 6.99 6.24
CA ALA A 69 25.60 7.34 5.00
C ALA A 69 24.09 7.39 5.13
N ILE A 70 23.48 8.25 4.32
CA ILE A 70 22.03 8.36 4.16
C ILE A 70 21.68 8.36 2.68
N GLY A 71 20.57 7.72 2.33
CA GLY A 71 20.08 7.60 0.96
C GLY A 71 18.58 7.75 0.89
N HIS A 72 18.11 8.14 -0.28
CA HIS A 72 16.70 8.40 -0.53
C HIS A 72 16.26 8.04 -1.94
N THR A 73 15.07 7.45 -2.06
CA THR A 73 14.30 7.40 -3.30
C THR A 73 13.05 8.24 -3.16
N ARG A 74 12.76 9.09 -4.15
CA ARG A 74 11.74 10.12 -4.05
C ARG A 74 10.55 9.83 -4.96
N TRP A 75 9.37 10.04 -4.39
CA TRP A 75 8.09 10.24 -5.06
C TRP A 75 7.72 11.71 -4.92
N ALA A 76 7.66 12.48 -6.01
CA ALA A 76 7.51 13.92 -5.94
C ALA A 76 6.07 14.33 -5.59
N THR A 77 5.83 14.79 -4.35
CA THR A 77 4.55 15.42 -3.93
C THR A 77 4.61 16.95 -4.07
N HIS A 78 5.74 17.57 -3.68
CA HIS A 78 6.00 19.01 -3.81
C HIS A 78 7.20 19.28 -4.71
N GLY A 79 7.05 20.15 -5.71
CA GLY A 79 8.13 20.51 -6.64
C GLY A 79 8.44 19.42 -7.67
N LYS A 80 8.83 19.85 -8.88
CA LYS A 80 9.06 18.94 -10.02
C LYS A 80 10.20 17.93 -9.74
N PRO A 81 10.19 16.73 -10.34
CA PRO A 81 11.34 15.82 -10.34
C PRO A 81 12.56 16.45 -11.01
N THR A 82 13.43 17.06 -10.20
CA THR A 82 14.69 17.69 -10.65
C THR A 82 15.80 17.26 -9.71
N GLU A 83 17.05 17.36 -10.18
CA GLU A 83 18.20 17.03 -9.34
C GLU A 83 18.29 17.94 -8.10
N ILE A 84 17.85 19.20 -8.21
CA ILE A 84 17.79 20.17 -7.11
C ILE A 84 16.79 19.71 -6.04
N ASN A 85 15.62 19.21 -6.45
CA ASN A 85 14.55 18.75 -5.56
C ASN A 85 14.77 17.31 -5.07
N ALA A 86 15.74 16.57 -5.62
CA ALA A 86 16.09 15.24 -5.13
C ALA A 86 16.80 15.35 -3.78
N HIS A 87 16.58 14.36 -2.92
CA HIS A 87 17.24 14.29 -1.61
C HIS A 87 18.61 13.60 -1.78
N PRO A 88 19.58 13.81 -0.86
CA PRO A 88 19.50 14.62 0.37
C PRO A 88 19.51 16.14 0.12
N HIS A 89 18.79 16.93 0.92
CA HIS A 89 18.93 18.39 0.90
C HIS A 89 20.19 18.83 1.66
N LEU A 90 20.79 19.93 1.23
CA LEU A 90 22.13 20.36 1.63
C LEU A 90 22.09 21.66 2.43
N GLY A 91 22.81 21.67 3.54
CA GLY A 91 23.31 22.89 4.19
C GLY A 91 24.80 23.10 3.85
N GLU A 92 25.46 24.00 4.57
CA GLU A 92 26.89 24.27 4.43
C GLU A 92 27.75 23.07 4.87
N HIS A 93 27.31 22.32 5.88
CA HIS A 93 28.04 21.20 6.46
C HIS A 93 27.16 20.00 6.86
N SER A 94 25.88 20.04 6.52
CA SER A 94 24.87 19.06 6.93
C SER A 94 23.99 18.61 5.77
N PHE A 95 23.47 17.39 5.85
CA PHE A 95 22.65 16.77 4.81
C PHE A 95 21.45 16.06 5.43
N VAL A 96 20.28 16.21 4.83
CA VAL A 96 19.04 15.61 5.35
C VAL A 96 18.28 14.85 4.27
N VAL A 97 17.76 13.67 4.62
CA VAL A 97 16.73 12.96 3.86
C VAL A 97 15.44 12.96 4.68
N HIS A 98 14.30 12.91 4.00
CA HIS A 98 12.99 13.14 4.59
C HIS A 98 11.92 12.39 3.79
N ASN A 99 11.03 11.72 4.51
CA ASN A 99 9.77 11.16 4.02
C ASN A 99 8.64 11.85 4.76
N GLY A 100 7.65 12.38 4.06
CA GLY A 100 6.55 13.08 4.71
C GLY A 100 6.28 14.46 4.12
N ILE A 101 5.55 15.27 4.88
CA ILE A 101 5.34 16.70 4.65
C ILE A 101 5.63 17.47 5.93
N ILE A 102 6.37 18.57 5.77
CA ILE A 102 6.48 19.63 6.79
C ILE A 102 5.42 20.69 6.50
N GLU A 103 4.32 20.70 7.26
CA GLU A 103 3.16 21.56 7.02
C GLU A 103 3.47 23.05 7.23
N ASN A 104 4.32 23.36 8.21
CA ASN A 104 4.73 24.73 8.51
C ASN A 104 6.01 25.17 7.78
N TYR A 105 6.40 24.50 6.69
CA TYR A 105 7.64 24.82 5.97
C TYR A 105 7.69 26.28 5.51
N LYS A 106 6.56 26.87 5.12
CA LYS A 106 6.50 28.25 4.63
C LYS A 106 6.83 29.25 5.74
N GLU A 107 6.26 29.07 6.92
CA GLU A 107 6.55 29.91 8.10
C GLU A 107 8.05 29.85 8.44
N LEU A 108 8.61 28.63 8.48
CA LEU A 108 10.04 28.42 8.78
C LEU A 108 10.95 28.99 7.69
N LYS A 109 10.54 28.87 6.42
CA LYS A 109 11.27 29.45 5.29
C LYS A 109 11.32 30.97 5.38
N ASP A 110 10.19 31.62 5.64
CA ASP A 110 10.10 33.08 5.78
C ASP A 110 10.98 33.56 6.96
N GLU A 111 11.00 32.85 8.09
CA GLU A 111 11.89 33.13 9.23
C GLU A 111 13.39 33.05 8.85
N LEU A 112 13.78 32.03 8.07
CA LEU A 112 15.17 31.80 7.67
C LEU A 112 15.62 32.78 6.57
N GLU A 113 14.75 33.09 5.61
CA GLU A 113 15.02 34.10 4.57
C GLU A 113 15.21 35.49 5.18
N ALA A 114 14.45 35.85 6.22
CA ALA A 114 14.64 37.07 6.98
C ALA A 114 16.02 37.15 7.68
N LYS A 115 16.62 35.99 7.97
CA LYS A 115 18.00 35.87 8.50
C LYS A 115 19.07 35.79 7.41
N GLY A 116 18.69 35.90 6.13
CA GLY A 116 19.60 35.89 4.98
C GLY A 116 19.91 34.51 4.40
N VAL A 117 19.22 33.45 4.84
CA VAL A 117 19.34 32.11 4.25
C VAL A 117 18.74 32.13 2.84
N LYS A 118 19.42 31.49 1.89
CA LYS A 118 18.95 31.34 0.50
C LYS A 118 18.48 29.92 0.25
N PHE A 119 17.26 29.80 -0.26
CA PHE A 119 16.69 28.53 -0.69
C PHE A 119 16.83 28.34 -2.19
N VAL A 120 17.17 27.12 -2.61
CA VAL A 120 17.36 26.79 -4.04
C VAL A 120 16.31 25.82 -4.57
N SER A 121 15.64 25.09 -3.70
CA SER A 121 14.67 24.06 -4.05
C SER A 121 13.23 24.51 -3.82
N GLN A 122 12.31 23.73 -4.38
CA GLN A 122 10.86 23.92 -4.20
C GLN A 122 10.27 22.99 -3.14
N THR A 123 11.11 22.23 -2.43
CA THR A 123 10.66 21.23 -1.47
C THR A 123 10.51 21.85 -0.09
N ASP A 124 9.61 21.28 0.68
CA ASP A 124 9.47 21.52 2.12
C ASP A 124 10.70 21.07 2.91
N THR A 125 11.44 20.08 2.40
CA THR A 125 12.54 19.42 3.11
C THR A 125 13.77 20.32 3.33
N GLU A 126 14.04 21.25 2.42
CA GLU A 126 15.21 22.13 2.51
C GLU A 126 15.20 23.01 3.78
N VAL A 127 14.01 23.32 4.31
CA VAL A 127 13.89 24.11 5.55
C VAL A 127 14.51 23.38 6.75
N ILE A 128 14.51 22.04 6.75
CA ILE A 128 14.99 21.24 7.88
C ILE A 128 16.50 21.42 8.06
N VAL A 129 17.28 21.35 6.98
CA VAL A 129 18.74 21.43 7.06
C VAL A 129 19.21 22.86 7.37
N HIS A 130 18.56 23.87 6.79
CA HIS A 130 18.88 25.27 7.09
C HIS A 130 18.49 25.67 8.51
N LEU A 131 17.33 25.20 8.99
CA LEU A 131 16.90 25.43 10.36
C LEU A 131 17.87 24.80 11.36
N PHE A 132 18.32 23.57 11.08
CA PHE A 132 19.31 22.89 11.89
C PHE A 132 20.63 23.68 12.00
N GLU A 133 21.21 24.09 10.87
CA GLU A 133 22.48 24.81 10.87
C GLU A 133 22.37 26.19 11.52
N GLU A 134 21.25 26.88 11.34
CA GLU A 134 21.01 28.17 11.98
C GLU A 134 20.94 28.02 13.51
N ILE A 135 20.22 27.01 14.02
CA ILE A 135 20.16 26.73 15.46
C ILE A 135 21.54 26.25 15.98
N LEU A 136 22.29 25.51 15.17
CA LEU A 136 23.61 24.99 15.54
C LEU A 136 24.62 26.11 15.84
N LYS A 137 24.57 27.23 15.10
CA LYS A 137 25.40 28.42 15.38
C LYS A 137 25.20 28.94 16.81
N GLU A 138 23.97 28.90 17.31
CA GLU A 138 23.60 29.34 18.66
C GLU A 138 23.93 28.30 19.73
N LYS A 139 23.54 27.03 19.51
CA LYS A 139 23.64 25.97 20.52
C LYS A 139 25.04 25.37 20.67
N LYS A 140 25.83 25.34 19.59
CA LYS A 140 27.16 24.69 19.52
C LYS A 140 27.19 23.22 19.96
N ASP A 141 26.03 22.56 19.97
CA ASP A 141 25.85 21.15 20.26
C ASP A 141 24.93 20.57 19.16
N PRO A 142 25.42 19.65 18.32
CA PRO A 142 24.65 19.08 17.22
C PRO A 142 23.35 18.40 17.65
N PHE A 143 23.36 17.67 18.77
CA PHE A 143 22.15 17.00 19.23
C PHE A 143 21.12 18.01 19.75
N LYS A 144 21.55 19.01 20.53
CA LYS A 144 20.66 20.06 21.02
C LYS A 144 20.11 20.94 19.91
N ALA A 145 20.89 21.16 18.86
CA ALA A 145 20.41 21.85 17.67
C ALA A 145 19.34 21.04 16.93
N TYR A 146 19.56 19.73 16.77
CA TYR A 146 18.59 18.84 16.14
C TYR A 146 17.30 18.72 16.96
N GLU A 147 17.40 18.53 18.28
CA GLU A 147 16.25 18.51 19.20
C GLU A 147 15.38 19.77 19.06
N ALA A 148 16.01 20.95 19.03
CA ALA A 148 15.31 22.22 18.84
C ALA A 148 14.75 22.40 17.41
N THR A 149 15.37 21.80 16.40
CA THR A 149 14.86 21.77 15.03
C THR A 149 13.56 20.98 14.98
N ILE A 150 13.55 19.75 15.49
CA ILE A 150 12.38 18.86 15.52
C ILE A 150 11.22 19.49 16.29
N ALA A 151 11.48 20.16 17.41
CA ALA A 151 10.45 20.85 18.19
C ALA A 151 9.73 21.98 17.42
N LYS A 152 10.31 22.49 16.34
CA LYS A 152 9.70 23.51 15.47
C LYS A 152 8.96 22.94 14.26
N LEU A 153 9.14 21.66 13.92
CA LEU A 153 8.50 21.04 12.77
C LEU A 153 7.06 20.63 13.10
N ARG A 154 6.14 20.86 12.18
CA ARG A 154 4.76 20.35 12.22
C ARG A 154 4.47 19.55 10.96
N GLY A 155 3.74 18.45 11.10
CA GLY A 155 3.36 17.57 10.01
C GLY A 155 3.74 16.12 10.27
N ALA A 156 3.61 15.28 9.24
CA ALA A 156 3.95 13.86 9.28
C ALA A 156 5.29 13.65 8.57
N TYR A 157 6.35 13.25 9.28
CA TYR A 157 7.69 13.12 8.74
C TYR A 157 8.55 12.01 9.35
N ALA A 158 9.52 11.53 8.58
CA ALA A 158 10.64 10.74 9.06
C ALA A 158 11.91 11.32 8.43
N THR A 159 12.93 11.63 9.23
CA THR A 159 14.16 12.27 8.75
C THR A 159 15.40 11.54 9.22
N LEU A 160 16.45 11.56 8.39
CA LEU A 160 17.82 11.28 8.81
C LEU A 160 18.70 12.47 8.44
N LEU A 161 19.55 12.89 9.36
CA LEU A 161 20.49 13.99 9.17
C LEU A 161 21.91 13.57 9.54
N ILE A 162 22.87 13.92 8.70
CA ILE A 162 24.31 13.80 8.95
C ILE A 162 24.99 15.16 8.87
N THR A 163 26.04 15.38 9.64
CA THR A 163 26.75 16.67 9.69
C THR A 163 28.22 16.51 10.04
N LYS A 164 29.09 17.36 9.48
CA LYS A 164 30.53 17.36 9.78
C LYS A 164 30.85 17.65 11.25
N THR A 165 29.92 18.26 11.98
CA THR A 165 30.09 18.58 13.41
C THR A 165 29.90 17.37 14.33
N ALA A 166 29.38 16.26 13.79
CA ALA A 166 29.24 14.98 14.48
C ALA A 166 29.46 13.83 13.46
N PRO A 167 30.71 13.57 13.05
CA PRO A 167 31.03 12.74 11.89
C PRO A 167 30.75 11.24 12.05
N ASP A 168 30.40 10.79 13.25
CA ASP A 168 30.15 9.41 13.64
C ASP A 168 28.67 9.12 13.93
N LYS A 169 27.78 10.10 13.68
CA LYS A 169 26.36 10.03 14.08
C LYS A 169 25.41 10.24 12.91
N ILE A 170 24.28 9.53 12.99
CA ILE A 170 23.07 9.85 12.25
C ILE A 170 22.02 10.35 13.24
N PHE A 171 21.53 11.57 13.04
CA PHE A 171 20.37 12.11 13.77
C PHE A 171 19.09 11.67 13.07
N PHE A 172 18.06 11.33 13.84
CA PHE A 172 16.80 10.86 13.29
C PHE A 172 15.61 11.41 14.06
N ALA A 173 14.48 11.55 13.37
CA ALA A 173 13.20 11.87 13.97
C ALA A 173 12.08 11.22 13.15
N LYS A 174 11.02 10.80 13.85
CA LYS A 174 9.80 10.24 13.27
C LYS A 174 8.57 10.84 13.94
N ASP A 175 7.63 11.24 13.11
CA ASP A 175 6.23 11.48 13.46
C ASP A 175 5.34 11.00 12.30
N ALA A 176 4.48 10.01 12.55
CA ALA A 176 3.61 9.32 11.60
C ALA A 176 4.31 8.53 10.46
N ALA A 177 5.32 9.05 9.76
CA ALA A 177 5.98 8.35 8.64
C ALA A 177 6.89 7.20 9.12
N PRO A 178 6.90 6.01 8.49
CA PRO A 178 7.61 4.83 9.01
C PRO A 178 9.13 4.98 9.00
N MET A 179 9.76 4.53 10.09
CA MET A 179 11.22 4.46 10.24
C MET A 179 11.56 3.35 11.25
N ALA A 180 12.56 2.53 10.92
CA ALA A 180 13.08 1.47 11.76
C ALA A 180 14.61 1.52 11.84
N ILE A 181 15.15 1.02 12.95
CA ILE A 181 16.58 0.87 13.20
C ILE A 181 16.91 -0.62 13.18
N GLY A 182 17.78 -1.03 12.27
CA GLY A 182 18.31 -2.39 12.19
C GLY A 182 19.68 -2.51 12.84
N LYS A 183 19.96 -3.64 13.48
CA LYS A 183 21.26 -3.97 14.06
C LYS A 183 21.78 -5.29 13.49
N SER A 184 23.06 -5.34 13.14
CA SER A 184 23.73 -6.58 12.75
C SER A 184 24.63 -7.13 13.86
N ASP A 185 24.98 -8.41 13.74
CA ASP A 185 25.93 -9.08 14.65
C ASP A 185 27.37 -8.51 14.54
N LYS A 186 27.66 -7.74 13.48
CA LYS A 186 28.99 -7.20 13.19
C LYS A 186 29.21 -5.77 13.70
N LYS A 187 28.41 -5.33 14.68
CA LYS A 187 28.37 -3.93 15.17
C LYS A 187 28.13 -2.93 14.04
N GLU A 188 27.13 -3.20 13.20
CA GLU A 188 26.68 -2.27 12.17
C GLU A 188 25.23 -1.87 12.44
N LEU A 189 24.89 -0.63 12.09
CA LEU A 189 23.57 -0.08 12.33
C LEU A 189 22.98 0.42 11.01
N TYR A 190 21.69 0.19 10.85
CA TYR A 190 20.94 0.48 9.64
C TYR A 190 19.71 1.29 9.99
N PHE A 191 19.28 2.15 9.07
CA PHE A 191 17.97 2.77 9.09
C PHE A 191 17.23 2.39 7.82
N ALA A 192 15.92 2.17 7.93
CA ALA A 192 15.08 1.99 6.76
C ALA A 192 13.64 2.44 7.02
N SER A 193 12.97 2.94 5.98
CA SER A 193 11.53 3.24 6.03
C SER A 193 10.64 1.99 5.81
N SER A 194 11.23 0.80 5.74
CA SER A 194 10.56 -0.51 5.73
C SER A 194 11.57 -1.63 6.03
N ASP A 195 11.12 -2.86 6.25
CA ASP A 195 12.01 -3.97 6.58
C ASP A 195 12.85 -4.49 5.40
N ALA A 196 12.40 -4.29 4.15
CA ALA A 196 13.03 -4.90 2.97
C ALA A 196 14.56 -4.62 2.84
N PRO A 197 15.06 -3.38 3.08
CA PRO A 197 16.51 -3.10 3.10
C PRO A 197 17.26 -3.75 4.28
N LEU A 198 16.57 -4.04 5.38
CA LEU A 198 17.16 -4.59 6.60
C LEU A 198 17.32 -6.11 6.52
N ILE A 199 16.38 -6.81 5.88
CA ILE A 199 16.41 -8.26 5.73
C ILE A 199 17.71 -8.70 5.04
N GLY A 200 18.42 -9.65 5.65
CA GLY A 200 19.72 -10.16 5.19
C GLY A 200 20.93 -9.26 5.52
N ASN A 201 20.71 -8.03 6.01
CA ASN A 201 21.76 -7.12 6.45
C ASN A 201 21.81 -6.98 7.98
N ALA A 202 20.65 -6.95 8.62
CA ALA A 202 20.45 -6.86 10.06
C ALA A 202 19.82 -8.15 10.61
N THR A 203 20.10 -8.47 11.88
CA THR A 203 19.53 -9.61 12.61
C THR A 203 18.35 -9.20 13.49
N GLU A 204 18.36 -7.95 13.97
CA GLU A 204 17.30 -7.39 14.79
C GLU A 204 16.83 -6.03 14.25
N VAL A 205 15.57 -5.70 14.50
CA VAL A 205 14.94 -4.43 14.13
C VAL A 205 14.17 -3.83 15.30
N ALA A 206 14.27 -2.51 15.48
CA ALA A 206 13.43 -1.72 16.35
C ALA A 206 12.61 -0.72 15.54
N TYR A 207 11.30 -0.77 15.67
CA TYR A 207 10.38 0.18 15.04
C TYR A 207 10.21 1.41 15.94
N LEU A 208 10.38 2.60 15.38
CA LEU A 208 10.26 3.84 16.13
C LEU A 208 8.79 4.22 16.31
N ASP A 209 8.43 4.73 17.49
CA ASP A 209 7.11 5.30 17.75
C ASP A 209 7.02 6.76 17.25
N ASP A 210 5.79 7.26 17.11
CA ASP A 210 5.56 8.67 16.83
C ASP A 210 6.18 9.56 17.93
N ASN A 211 6.70 10.71 17.50
CA ASN A 211 7.45 11.68 18.29
C ASN A 211 8.80 11.15 18.84
N ASN A 212 9.31 10.03 18.32
CA ASN A 212 10.66 9.58 18.63
C ASN A 212 11.69 10.38 17.82
N TYR A 213 12.70 10.88 18.51
CA TYR A 213 13.86 11.52 17.89
C TYR A 213 15.14 11.17 18.66
N GLY A 214 16.29 11.38 18.04
CA GLY A 214 17.53 10.95 18.65
C GLY A 214 18.74 10.99 17.74
N TYR A 215 19.77 10.26 18.15
CA TYR A 215 20.93 9.96 17.33
C TYR A 215 21.35 8.51 17.52
N VAL A 216 22.06 8.01 16.53
CA VAL A 216 22.71 6.70 16.55
C VAL A 216 24.18 6.87 16.22
N SER A 217 25.04 6.24 17.03
CA SER A 217 26.44 5.92 16.74
C SER A 217 26.68 4.44 17.02
N LEU A 218 27.89 3.94 16.75
CA LEU A 218 28.25 2.55 17.10
C LEU A 218 28.17 2.26 18.61
N ASP A 219 28.36 3.28 19.43
CA ASP A 219 28.41 3.15 20.89
C ASP A 219 27.03 3.35 21.54
N GLU A 220 26.16 4.17 20.95
CA GLU A 220 24.89 4.54 21.56
C GLU A 220 23.74 4.67 20.53
N ILE A 221 22.61 4.05 20.87
CA ILE A 221 21.30 4.33 20.27
C ILE A 221 20.52 5.18 21.27
N ALA A 222 20.54 6.50 21.08
CA ALA A 222 19.93 7.45 22.01
C ALA A 222 18.58 7.91 21.47
N VAL A 223 17.48 7.37 22.03
CA VAL A 223 16.11 7.71 21.64
C VAL A 223 15.45 8.56 22.71
N PHE A 224 14.72 9.59 22.29
CA PHE A 224 13.98 10.51 23.13
C PHE A 224 12.56 10.69 22.62
N LYS A 225 11.63 10.94 23.55
CA LYS A 225 10.24 11.30 23.28
C LYS A 225 9.83 12.37 24.28
N HIS A 226 9.32 13.50 23.79
CA HIS A 226 8.90 14.65 24.61
C HIS A 226 9.99 15.10 25.63
N GLY A 227 11.25 15.21 25.19
CA GLY A 227 12.36 15.65 26.03
C GLY A 227 12.89 14.63 27.04
N LYS A 228 12.38 13.40 27.04
CA LYS A 228 12.80 12.31 27.95
C LYS A 228 13.38 11.15 27.17
N LYS A 229 14.40 10.47 27.74
CA LYS A 229 14.96 9.25 27.14
C LYS A 229 13.87 8.18 27.05
N ALA A 230 13.69 7.60 25.88
CA ALA A 230 12.74 6.54 25.58
C ALA A 230 13.50 5.23 25.35
N SER A 231 12.93 4.12 25.78
CA SER A 231 13.43 2.78 25.46
C SER A 231 12.82 2.30 24.15
N ILE A 232 13.62 1.62 23.33
CA ILE A 232 13.14 0.89 22.14
C ILE A 232 13.40 -0.60 22.33
N THR A 233 12.55 -1.43 21.73
CA THR A 233 12.65 -2.89 21.78
C THR A 233 13.05 -3.41 20.41
N PHE A 234 14.08 -4.25 20.40
CA PHE A 234 14.53 -4.95 19.20
C PHE A 234 13.82 -6.31 19.10
N ASN A 235 13.35 -6.63 17.90
CA ASN A 235 12.74 -7.90 17.54
C ASN A 235 13.56 -8.56 16.43
N ALA A 236 13.51 -9.89 16.35
CA ALA A 236 14.22 -10.63 15.30
C ALA A 236 13.65 -10.31 13.90
N LEU A 237 14.53 -10.05 12.94
CA LEU A 237 14.13 -9.90 11.53
C LEU A 237 13.93 -11.27 10.85
N PRO A 238 12.99 -11.38 9.91
CA PRO A 238 12.88 -12.56 9.04
C PRO A 238 14.20 -12.81 8.29
N LYS A 239 14.62 -14.07 8.19
CA LYS A 239 15.93 -14.45 7.62
C LYS A 239 15.93 -14.63 6.09
N ASP A 240 14.77 -14.80 5.46
CA ASP A 240 14.70 -15.23 4.05
C ASP A 240 14.17 -14.12 3.12
N LYS A 241 14.88 -13.92 2.00
CA LYS A 241 14.54 -12.96 0.93
C LYS A 241 13.73 -13.60 -0.21
N SER A 242 13.53 -14.92 -0.19
CA SER A 242 12.87 -15.68 -1.26
C SER A 242 11.55 -15.04 -1.72
N TYR A 243 10.68 -14.64 -0.77
CA TYR A 243 9.40 -13.97 -1.04
C TYR A 243 9.47 -12.64 -1.80
N ALA A 244 10.66 -12.05 -1.95
CA ALA A 244 10.85 -10.73 -2.54
C ALA A 244 11.42 -10.76 -3.98
N GLN A 245 11.60 -11.95 -4.58
CA GLN A 245 12.12 -12.13 -5.95
C GLN A 245 11.01 -12.43 -6.97
N LYS A 246 11.33 -12.25 -8.26
CA LYS A 246 10.39 -12.49 -9.38
C LYS A 246 10.23 -13.97 -9.75
N GLU A 247 11.13 -14.85 -9.32
CA GLU A 247 11.02 -16.31 -9.51
C GLU A 247 10.71 -16.78 -10.95
N GLY A 248 11.26 -16.10 -11.96
CA GLY A 248 11.06 -16.44 -13.37
C GLY A 248 9.90 -15.72 -14.07
N TYR A 249 9.04 -15.00 -13.32
CA TYR A 249 8.03 -14.10 -13.89
C TYR A 249 8.65 -12.80 -14.41
N THR A 250 8.00 -12.18 -15.40
CA THR A 250 8.48 -10.91 -15.97
C THR A 250 8.23 -9.77 -14.99
N PHE A 251 7.09 -9.80 -14.31
CA PHE A 251 6.62 -8.76 -13.41
C PHE A 251 6.27 -9.31 -12.03
N PHE A 252 6.43 -8.50 -10.98
CA PHE A 252 5.93 -8.82 -9.64
C PHE A 252 4.41 -8.94 -9.64
N MET A 253 3.69 -8.04 -10.32
CA MET A 253 2.23 -8.13 -10.41
C MET A 253 1.78 -9.47 -11.02
N GLU A 254 2.48 -9.95 -12.06
CA GLU A 254 2.22 -11.26 -12.67
C GLU A 254 2.43 -12.39 -11.65
N LYS A 255 3.61 -12.44 -11.01
CA LYS A 255 3.89 -13.41 -9.92
C LYS A 255 2.79 -13.39 -8.86
N GLU A 256 2.42 -12.20 -8.38
CA GLU A 256 1.46 -12.01 -7.30
C GLU A 256 0.04 -12.44 -7.69
N ILE A 257 -0.32 -12.38 -8.97
CA ILE A 257 -1.56 -12.96 -9.50
C ILE A 257 -1.52 -14.49 -9.41
N TYR A 258 -0.41 -15.11 -9.81
CA TYR A 258 -0.22 -16.56 -9.75
C TYR A 258 -0.08 -17.12 -8.33
N GLU A 259 0.39 -16.32 -7.38
CA GLU A 259 0.54 -16.73 -5.97
C GLU A 259 -0.79 -16.81 -5.20
N GLN A 260 -1.89 -16.27 -5.72
CA GLN A 260 -3.11 -16.07 -4.93
C GLN A 260 -3.70 -17.35 -4.35
N GLY A 261 -3.67 -18.47 -5.07
CA GLY A 261 -4.16 -19.75 -4.54
C GLY A 261 -3.43 -20.19 -3.27
N ALA A 262 -2.10 -20.17 -3.30
CA ALA A 262 -1.26 -20.51 -2.15
C ALA A 262 -1.46 -19.51 -1.00
N VAL A 263 -1.45 -18.22 -1.32
CA VAL A 263 -1.57 -17.13 -0.33
C VAL A 263 -2.95 -17.14 0.36
N VAL A 264 -4.03 -17.40 -0.38
CA VAL A 264 -5.38 -17.55 0.21
C VAL A 264 -5.47 -18.81 1.07
N SER A 265 -4.83 -19.91 0.67
CA SER A 265 -4.72 -21.11 1.52
C SER A 265 -4.07 -20.78 2.88
N GLU A 266 -2.94 -20.07 2.89
CA GLU A 266 -2.27 -19.62 4.12
C GLU A 266 -3.13 -18.66 4.95
N THR A 267 -3.93 -17.82 4.27
CA THR A 267 -4.86 -16.89 4.93
C THR A 267 -5.96 -17.62 5.70
N ILE A 268 -6.45 -18.74 5.16
CA ILE A 268 -7.49 -19.59 5.76
C ILE A 268 -6.91 -20.52 6.83
N MET A 269 -5.65 -20.93 6.65
CA MET A 269 -4.98 -21.91 7.52
C MET A 269 -5.03 -21.50 8.99
N GLY A 270 -5.47 -22.45 9.83
CA GLY A 270 -5.59 -22.26 11.28
C GLY A 270 -6.85 -21.51 11.73
N ARG A 271 -7.55 -20.79 10.84
CA ARG A 271 -8.76 -20.01 11.13
C ARG A 271 -10.06 -20.77 10.87
N VAL A 272 -10.01 -21.84 10.08
CA VAL A 272 -11.17 -22.70 9.80
C VAL A 272 -10.88 -24.10 10.33
N LYS A 273 -11.68 -24.56 11.31
CA LYS A 273 -11.56 -25.90 11.91
C LYS A 273 -12.94 -26.45 12.23
N ASN A 274 -13.16 -27.74 11.97
CA ASN A 274 -14.41 -28.44 12.32
C ASN A 274 -15.69 -27.71 11.86
N HIS A 275 -15.70 -27.15 10.65
CA HIS A 275 -16.81 -26.33 10.14
C HIS A 275 -17.15 -25.10 11.00
N LYS A 276 -16.17 -24.55 11.71
CA LYS A 276 -16.27 -23.27 12.41
C LYS A 276 -15.12 -22.35 11.99
N VAL A 277 -15.45 -21.08 11.81
CA VAL A 277 -14.47 -20.00 11.67
C VAL A 277 -14.12 -19.47 13.07
N THR A 278 -12.83 -19.37 13.35
CA THR A 278 -12.30 -18.81 14.59
C THR A 278 -11.19 -17.84 14.23
N LEU A 279 -11.43 -16.55 14.43
CA LEU A 279 -10.45 -15.49 14.22
C LEU A 279 -9.74 -15.14 15.52
N GLU A 280 -8.47 -14.80 15.40
CA GLU A 280 -7.61 -14.45 16.53
C GLU A 280 -8.10 -13.15 17.19
N ASN A 281 -8.05 -13.09 18.52
CA ASN A 281 -8.40 -11.91 19.31
C ASN A 281 -9.85 -11.39 19.13
N LEU A 282 -10.73 -12.18 18.54
CA LEU A 282 -12.15 -11.88 18.40
C LEU A 282 -12.96 -13.07 18.91
N ASP A 283 -13.32 -13.04 20.20
CA ASP A 283 -14.25 -14.03 20.73
C ASP A 283 -15.70 -13.72 20.35
N ASP A 284 -16.55 -14.74 20.46
CA ASP A 284 -17.97 -14.61 20.10
C ASP A 284 -18.68 -13.58 21.00
N GLU A 285 -18.15 -13.29 22.20
CA GLU A 285 -18.67 -12.28 23.13
C GLU A 285 -18.36 -10.85 22.67
N TYR A 286 -17.15 -10.60 22.15
CA TYR A 286 -16.75 -9.32 21.58
C TYR A 286 -17.64 -8.94 20.39
N LEU A 287 -17.97 -9.92 19.55
CA LEU A 287 -18.82 -9.74 18.37
C LEU A 287 -20.31 -9.64 18.70
N LYS A 288 -20.72 -10.11 19.88
CA LYS A 288 -22.11 -10.07 20.32
C LYS A 288 -22.57 -8.63 20.59
N GLY A 289 -23.76 -8.29 20.08
CA GLY A 289 -24.35 -6.96 20.24
C GLY A 289 -23.85 -5.90 19.25
N ILE A 290 -22.98 -6.27 18.31
CA ILE A 290 -22.60 -5.40 17.19
C ILE A 290 -23.71 -5.49 16.14
N ASP A 291 -24.51 -4.43 16.01
CA ASP A 291 -25.61 -4.32 15.03
C ASP A 291 -25.30 -3.31 13.91
N ASP A 292 -24.17 -2.61 14.01
CA ASP A 292 -23.71 -1.60 13.07
C ASP A 292 -22.20 -1.74 12.83
N VAL A 293 -21.80 -1.81 11.57
CA VAL A 293 -20.40 -1.90 11.13
C VAL A 293 -20.11 -0.76 10.17
N VAL A 294 -18.98 -0.08 10.39
CA VAL A 294 -18.46 0.93 9.46
C VAL A 294 -17.13 0.43 8.92
N LEU A 295 -17.08 0.18 7.61
CA LEU A 295 -15.86 -0.20 6.88
C LEU A 295 -15.24 1.05 6.27
N CYS A 296 -13.97 1.32 6.53
CA CYS A 296 -13.28 2.51 6.05
C CYS A 296 -11.93 2.16 5.39
N ALA A 297 -11.74 2.59 4.14
CA ALA A 297 -10.56 2.28 3.35
C ALA A 297 -10.37 3.23 2.16
N CYS A 298 -9.30 3.01 1.38
CA CYS A 298 -9.03 3.71 0.12
C CYS A 298 -8.76 2.71 -1.02
N GLY A 299 -9.05 3.11 -2.27
CA GLY A 299 -8.70 2.36 -3.49
C GLY A 299 -9.20 0.91 -3.50
N THR A 300 -8.36 -0.04 -3.91
CA THR A 300 -8.67 -1.48 -3.94
C THR A 300 -9.22 -2.01 -2.59
N SER A 301 -8.72 -1.51 -1.45
CA SER A 301 -9.26 -1.92 -0.14
C SER A 301 -10.66 -1.39 0.14
N TYR A 302 -11.03 -0.25 -0.44
CA TYR A 302 -12.41 0.25 -0.43
C TYR A 302 -13.33 -0.64 -1.30
N HIS A 303 -12.85 -1.16 -2.43
CA HIS A 303 -13.62 -2.15 -3.20
C HIS A 303 -13.83 -3.45 -2.42
N ALA A 304 -12.83 -3.93 -1.65
CA ALA A 304 -13.01 -5.10 -0.78
C ALA A 304 -14.07 -4.85 0.31
N ALA A 305 -14.11 -3.62 0.85
CA ALA A 305 -15.14 -3.19 1.79
C ALA A 305 -16.53 -3.17 1.16
N LEU A 306 -16.67 -2.62 -0.05
CA LEU A 306 -17.92 -2.62 -0.80
C LEU A 306 -18.42 -4.05 -1.06
N THR A 307 -17.55 -4.93 -1.56
CA THR A 307 -17.85 -6.36 -1.79
C THR A 307 -18.41 -7.01 -0.53
N THR A 308 -17.73 -6.82 0.60
CA THR A 308 -18.05 -7.53 1.84
C THR A 308 -19.21 -6.92 2.60
N SER A 309 -19.57 -5.66 2.33
CA SER A 309 -20.79 -5.04 2.88
C SER A 309 -22.06 -5.83 2.53
N TYR A 310 -22.15 -6.36 1.30
CA TYR A 310 -23.23 -7.27 0.89
C TYR A 310 -23.29 -8.52 1.79
N LEU A 311 -22.13 -9.08 2.16
CA LEU A 311 -22.05 -10.29 2.98
C LEU A 311 -22.40 -10.01 4.44
N PHE A 312 -21.96 -8.88 5.01
CA PHE A 312 -22.36 -8.48 6.37
C PHE A 312 -23.88 -8.32 6.48
N GLU A 313 -24.52 -7.67 5.51
CA GLU A 313 -25.97 -7.49 5.52
C GLU A 313 -26.71 -8.79 5.21
N ARG A 314 -26.23 -9.58 4.25
CA ARG A 314 -26.89 -10.82 3.80
C ARG A 314 -26.80 -11.93 4.83
N LEU A 315 -25.62 -12.17 5.41
CA LEU A 315 -25.33 -13.33 6.26
C LEU A 315 -25.37 -12.96 7.76
N ALA A 316 -24.69 -11.90 8.17
CA ALA A 316 -24.61 -11.50 9.58
C ALA A 316 -25.82 -10.66 10.05
N LYS A 317 -26.64 -10.16 9.10
CA LYS A 317 -27.78 -9.26 9.37
C LYS A 317 -27.36 -8.01 10.16
N VAL A 318 -26.20 -7.46 9.81
CA VAL A 318 -25.62 -6.27 10.45
C VAL A 318 -25.64 -5.11 9.46
N ARG A 319 -26.18 -3.96 9.88
CA ARG A 319 -26.15 -2.75 9.06
C ARG A 319 -24.70 -2.40 8.76
N THR A 320 -24.38 -2.22 7.49
CA THR A 320 -23.00 -1.94 7.09
C THR A 320 -22.91 -0.67 6.28
N LYS A 321 -21.99 0.20 6.67
CA LYS A 321 -21.67 1.41 5.92
C LYS A 321 -20.24 1.32 5.43
N VAL A 322 -20.00 1.71 4.18
CA VAL A 322 -18.66 1.76 3.59
C VAL A 322 -18.28 3.21 3.33
N GLU A 323 -17.05 3.57 3.70
CA GLU A 323 -16.57 4.94 3.69
C GLU A 323 -15.22 5.06 3.00
N VAL A 324 -15.11 6.04 2.11
CA VAL A 324 -13.81 6.47 1.57
C VAL A 324 -13.10 7.28 2.67
N ALA A 325 -11.92 6.84 3.09
CA ALA A 325 -11.27 7.41 4.27
C ALA A 325 -10.93 8.91 4.12
N SER A 326 -10.53 9.33 2.90
CA SER A 326 -10.24 10.73 2.58
C SER A 326 -11.46 11.65 2.78
N GLU A 327 -12.67 11.17 2.47
CA GLU A 327 -13.90 11.93 2.69
C GLU A 327 -14.36 11.87 4.15
N PHE A 328 -14.16 10.71 4.79
CA PHE A 328 -14.60 10.47 6.16
C PHE A 328 -13.95 11.44 7.15
N ARG A 329 -12.63 11.67 7.03
CA ARG A 329 -11.88 12.49 7.98
C ARG A 329 -12.28 13.97 8.00
N TYR A 330 -12.84 14.50 6.89
CA TYR A 330 -13.14 15.93 6.77
C TYR A 330 -14.59 16.33 7.06
N ARG A 331 -15.54 15.40 6.95
CA ARG A 331 -16.98 15.72 6.99
C ARG A 331 -17.61 15.78 8.39
N LYS A 332 -16.81 15.70 9.47
CA LYS A 332 -17.28 15.59 10.87
C LYS A 332 -18.34 14.49 11.03
N PRO A 333 -17.96 13.21 10.83
CA PRO A 333 -18.91 12.11 10.74
C PRO A 333 -19.72 11.94 12.04
N TYR A 334 -21.00 11.60 11.89
CA TYR A 334 -21.81 11.15 13.02
C TYR A 334 -21.43 9.72 13.38
N LEU A 335 -20.88 9.52 14.57
CA LEU A 335 -20.36 8.24 15.03
C LEU A 335 -21.27 7.64 16.10
N ASN A 336 -21.72 6.40 15.86
CA ASN A 336 -22.48 5.63 16.82
C ASN A 336 -21.51 4.79 17.68
N LYS A 337 -21.57 4.95 19.01
CA LYS A 337 -20.65 4.28 19.94
C LYS A 337 -20.80 2.76 19.96
N ASN A 338 -21.93 2.24 19.49
CA ASN A 338 -22.17 0.80 19.41
C ASN A 338 -21.67 0.19 18.09
N SER A 339 -21.14 1.00 17.17
CA SER A 339 -20.61 0.53 15.90
C SER A 339 -19.23 -0.08 16.06
N LEU A 340 -18.97 -1.16 15.31
CA LEU A 340 -17.61 -1.63 15.07
C LEU A 340 -17.01 -0.88 13.89
N PHE A 341 -15.93 -0.13 14.14
CA PHE A 341 -15.21 0.59 13.11
C PHE A 341 -14.05 -0.27 12.58
N ILE A 342 -14.14 -0.68 11.32
CA ILE A 342 -13.16 -1.55 10.68
C ILE A 342 -12.39 -0.74 9.64
N VAL A 343 -11.07 -0.67 9.79
CA VAL A 343 -10.19 -0.13 8.74
C VAL A 343 -9.52 -1.24 7.95
N ILE A 344 -9.40 -1.05 6.64
CA ILE A 344 -8.76 -2.03 5.75
C ILE A 344 -7.60 -1.33 5.03
N SER A 345 -6.39 -1.86 5.19
CA SER A 345 -5.20 -1.34 4.52
C SER A 345 -4.17 -2.43 4.31
N GLN A 346 -3.70 -2.62 3.07
CA GLN A 346 -2.59 -3.54 2.78
C GLN A 346 -1.33 -3.11 3.55
N SER A 347 -0.94 -1.85 3.44
CA SER A 347 0.32 -1.36 4.03
C SER A 347 0.23 -1.07 5.53
N GLY A 348 -0.96 -0.74 6.03
CA GLY A 348 -1.16 -0.26 7.39
C GLY A 348 -0.61 1.14 7.67
N GLU A 349 -0.17 1.86 6.62
CA GLU A 349 0.44 3.19 6.70
C GLU A 349 -0.32 4.23 5.85
N THR A 350 -1.49 3.87 5.29
CA THR A 350 -2.29 4.79 4.46
C THR A 350 -2.78 5.96 5.32
N ALA A 351 -2.37 7.19 4.98
CA ALA A 351 -2.57 8.36 5.85
C ALA A 351 -4.04 8.62 6.20
N ASP A 352 -4.91 8.68 5.19
CA ASP A 352 -6.33 8.94 5.42
C ASP A 352 -7.01 7.84 6.23
N THR A 353 -6.65 6.57 5.99
CA THR A 353 -7.18 5.43 6.76
C THR A 353 -6.69 5.45 8.20
N LEU A 354 -5.43 5.80 8.44
CA LEU A 354 -4.87 5.95 9.77
C LEU A 354 -5.55 7.08 10.53
N GLU A 355 -5.82 8.20 9.88
CA GLU A 355 -6.51 9.33 10.49
C GLU A 355 -7.98 9.03 10.77
N ALA A 356 -8.67 8.35 9.85
CA ALA A 356 -10.03 7.85 10.09
C ALA A 356 -10.09 6.93 11.32
N LEU A 357 -9.09 6.06 11.50
CA LEU A 357 -8.96 5.21 12.69
C LEU A 357 -8.77 6.04 13.97
N ARG A 358 -7.91 7.06 13.95
CA ARG A 358 -7.72 7.97 15.10
C ARG A 358 -9.03 8.64 15.49
N ILE A 359 -9.75 9.21 14.53
CA ILE A 359 -11.06 9.86 14.76
C ILE A 359 -12.06 8.89 15.41
N ALA A 360 -12.16 7.65 14.90
CA ALA A 360 -13.05 6.64 15.49
C ALA A 360 -12.63 6.26 16.92
N LYS A 361 -11.33 6.11 17.16
CA LYS A 361 -10.78 5.75 18.47
C LYS A 361 -10.97 6.86 19.50
N GLU A 362 -10.72 8.11 19.13
CA GLU A 362 -10.95 9.29 19.98
C GLU A 362 -12.44 9.47 20.33
N ALA A 363 -13.33 9.09 19.42
CA ALA A 363 -14.77 9.06 19.68
C ALA A 363 -15.23 7.87 20.56
N GLY A 364 -14.31 6.95 20.89
CA GLY A 364 -14.54 5.81 21.77
C GLY A 364 -15.23 4.62 21.10
N LEU A 365 -15.14 4.48 19.77
CA LEU A 365 -15.65 3.31 19.06
C LEU A 365 -14.72 2.11 19.24
N ARG A 366 -15.28 0.91 19.15
CA ARG A 366 -14.48 -0.31 19.03
C ARG A 366 -13.81 -0.34 17.66
N THR A 367 -12.51 -0.55 17.62
CA THR A 367 -11.74 -0.51 16.37
C THR A 367 -11.14 -1.87 16.01
N LEU A 368 -11.18 -2.20 14.72
CA LEU A 368 -10.58 -3.41 14.16
C LEU A 368 -9.79 -3.05 12.89
N ALA A 369 -8.54 -3.50 12.81
CA ALA A 369 -7.72 -3.37 11.60
C ALA A 369 -7.67 -4.68 10.81
N ILE A 370 -7.95 -4.62 9.51
CA ILE A 370 -7.63 -5.68 8.55
C ILE A 370 -6.39 -5.23 7.79
N CYS A 371 -5.25 -5.85 8.09
CA CYS A 371 -3.96 -5.39 7.57
C CYS A 371 -3.05 -6.54 7.11
N ASN A 372 -2.13 -6.29 6.19
CA ASN A 372 -1.13 -7.30 5.81
C ASN A 372 0.16 -7.20 6.63
N VAL A 373 0.49 -6.00 7.13
CA VAL A 373 1.75 -5.70 7.84
C VAL A 373 1.48 -5.63 9.34
N ASP A 374 2.05 -6.59 10.08
CA ASP A 374 1.82 -6.84 11.51
C ASP A 374 2.35 -5.75 12.45
N ASN A 375 3.38 -5.02 12.03
CA ASN A 375 3.99 -3.94 12.81
C ASN A 375 3.74 -2.55 12.21
N SER A 376 2.59 -2.35 11.56
CA SER A 376 2.22 -1.07 10.96
C SER A 376 1.57 -0.11 11.95
N SER A 377 1.51 1.17 11.61
CA SER A 377 0.90 2.22 12.42
C SER A 377 -0.60 1.96 12.69
N ILE A 378 -1.34 1.50 11.69
CA ILE A 378 -2.76 1.11 11.85
C ILE A 378 -2.90 -0.07 12.84
N VAL A 379 -2.04 -1.09 12.75
CA VAL A 379 -2.11 -2.26 13.62
C VAL A 379 -1.78 -1.90 15.07
N ARG A 380 -0.78 -1.04 15.30
CA ARG A 380 -0.46 -0.53 16.64
C ARG A 380 -1.59 0.31 17.24
N LEU A 381 -2.34 1.02 16.40
CA LEU A 381 -3.38 1.94 16.85
C LEU A 381 -4.74 1.25 17.11
N ALA A 382 -5.12 0.23 16.35
CA ALA A 382 -6.42 -0.43 16.50
C ALA A 382 -6.52 -1.24 17.82
N ASP A 383 -7.74 -1.46 18.32
CA ASP A 383 -7.94 -2.28 19.54
C ASP A 383 -7.73 -3.77 19.27
N ASN A 384 -8.14 -4.22 18.07
CA ASN A 384 -7.89 -5.58 17.57
C ASN A 384 -7.41 -5.53 16.12
N THR A 385 -6.74 -6.60 15.70
CA THR A 385 -6.20 -6.72 14.34
C THR A 385 -6.38 -8.14 13.80
N LEU A 386 -6.72 -8.23 12.51
CA LEU A 386 -6.65 -9.46 11.73
C LEU A 386 -5.68 -9.30 10.57
N LEU A 387 -4.65 -10.14 10.56
CA LEU A 387 -3.66 -10.11 9.50
C LEU A 387 -4.15 -10.86 8.25
N THR A 388 -3.99 -10.29 7.07
CA THR A 388 -4.33 -10.96 5.81
C THR A 388 -3.34 -12.06 5.45
N ARG A 389 -2.11 -12.02 5.95
CA ARG A 389 -1.05 -13.02 5.64
C ARG A 389 -0.79 -13.16 4.13
N ALA A 390 -0.91 -12.07 3.38
CA ALA A 390 -0.71 -12.05 1.94
C ALA A 390 0.78 -12.15 1.53
N GLY A 391 1.70 -12.07 2.50
CA GLY A 391 3.13 -11.93 2.25
C GLY A 391 3.49 -10.56 1.66
N ILE A 392 4.73 -10.40 1.22
CA ILE A 392 5.17 -9.14 0.59
C ILE A 392 4.50 -9.02 -0.78
N GLU A 393 3.83 -7.90 -1.03
CA GLU A 393 3.32 -7.52 -2.34
C GLU A 393 4.18 -6.34 -2.81
N LYS A 394 4.94 -6.49 -3.90
CA LYS A 394 5.82 -5.50 -4.50
C LYS A 394 5.16 -4.75 -5.66
N GLY A 395 4.26 -5.38 -6.44
CA GLY A 395 3.54 -4.70 -7.52
C GLY A 395 2.77 -3.49 -7.01
N VAL A 396 2.81 -2.34 -7.69
CA VAL A 396 2.10 -1.13 -7.21
C VAL A 396 0.59 -1.36 -7.17
N ALA A 397 0.02 -1.97 -8.20
CA ALA A 397 -1.38 -2.36 -8.23
C ALA A 397 -1.61 -3.62 -7.37
N SER A 398 -2.47 -3.52 -6.34
CA SER A 398 -2.79 -4.66 -5.47
C SER A 398 -3.54 -5.78 -6.20
N THR A 399 -3.21 -7.03 -5.88
CA THR A 399 -3.80 -8.25 -6.46
C THR A 399 -4.12 -9.25 -5.34
N LYS A 400 -3.12 -9.96 -4.81
CA LYS A 400 -3.27 -10.91 -3.70
C LYS A 400 -3.75 -10.25 -2.41
N ALA A 401 -3.42 -8.98 -2.19
CA ALA A 401 -3.95 -8.22 -1.06
C ALA A 401 -5.48 -8.07 -1.14
N PHE A 402 -6.05 -7.83 -2.32
CA PHE A 402 -7.50 -7.73 -2.49
C PHE A 402 -8.20 -9.06 -2.19
N ALA A 403 -7.68 -10.16 -2.75
CA ALA A 403 -8.24 -11.49 -2.55
C ALA A 403 -8.23 -11.89 -1.06
N THR A 404 -7.09 -11.70 -0.39
CA THR A 404 -6.95 -12.03 1.04
C THR A 404 -7.78 -11.12 1.94
N GLN A 405 -7.94 -9.83 1.61
CA GLN A 405 -8.84 -8.93 2.33
C GLN A 405 -10.29 -9.43 2.30
N ILE A 406 -10.79 -9.83 1.13
CA ILE A 406 -12.15 -10.39 1.00
C ILE A 406 -12.28 -11.68 1.79
N ILE A 407 -11.29 -12.58 1.75
CA ILE A 407 -11.32 -13.84 2.50
C ILE A 407 -11.37 -13.60 4.01
N VAL A 408 -10.53 -12.71 4.54
CA VAL A 408 -10.54 -12.36 5.97
C VAL A 408 -11.86 -11.72 6.40
N LEU A 409 -12.37 -10.79 5.59
CA LEU A 409 -13.66 -10.13 5.86
C LEU A 409 -14.83 -11.12 5.77
N TRP A 410 -14.82 -12.05 4.81
CA TRP A 410 -15.84 -13.10 4.72
C TRP A 410 -15.79 -14.04 5.93
N MET A 411 -14.61 -14.45 6.38
CA MET A 411 -14.45 -15.18 7.64
C MET A 411 -15.02 -14.40 8.83
N LEU A 412 -14.76 -13.09 8.90
CA LEU A 412 -15.31 -12.23 9.95
C LEU A 412 -16.84 -12.17 9.91
N VAL A 413 -17.42 -12.05 8.71
CA VAL A 413 -18.87 -12.12 8.50
C VAL A 413 -19.43 -13.44 9.01
N LEU A 414 -18.81 -14.58 8.68
CA LEU A 414 -19.28 -15.90 9.09
C LEU A 414 -19.20 -16.09 10.62
N GLN A 415 -18.11 -15.64 11.24
CA GLN A 415 -17.99 -15.71 12.70
C GLN A 415 -19.03 -14.80 13.38
N MET A 416 -19.22 -13.57 12.88
CA MET A 416 -20.23 -12.65 13.40
C MET A 416 -21.65 -13.19 13.22
N ALA A 417 -21.97 -13.75 12.05
CA ALA A 417 -23.27 -14.36 11.79
C ALA A 417 -23.55 -15.54 12.72
N SER A 418 -22.53 -16.36 13.00
CA SER A 418 -22.61 -17.47 13.96
C SER A 418 -22.83 -16.96 15.40
N ALA A 419 -22.04 -15.98 15.84
CA ALA A 419 -22.16 -15.38 17.18
C ALA A 419 -23.53 -14.72 17.42
N LYS A 420 -24.14 -14.17 16.36
CA LYS A 420 -25.49 -13.58 16.39
C LYS A 420 -26.62 -14.60 16.19
N GLY A 421 -26.30 -15.83 15.78
CA GLY A 421 -27.31 -16.82 15.40
C GLY A 421 -28.15 -16.43 14.18
N SER A 422 -27.61 -15.59 13.29
CA SER A 422 -28.33 -15.07 12.11
C SER A 422 -28.21 -15.96 10.87
N ILE A 423 -27.32 -16.95 10.91
CA ILE A 423 -27.07 -17.92 9.82
C ILE A 423 -27.42 -19.33 10.28
N SER A 424 -28.06 -20.10 9.40
CA SER A 424 -28.35 -21.51 9.69
C SER A 424 -27.09 -22.37 9.61
N LYS A 425 -27.03 -23.48 10.36
CA LYS A 425 -25.88 -24.41 10.28
C LYS A 425 -25.63 -24.90 8.85
N LYS A 426 -26.69 -25.23 8.10
CA LYS A 426 -26.59 -25.69 6.71
C LYS A 426 -25.96 -24.64 5.80
N GLU A 427 -26.36 -23.38 5.95
CA GLU A 427 -25.83 -22.27 5.16
C GLU A 427 -24.39 -21.96 5.56
N LEU A 428 -24.07 -21.94 6.86
CA LEU A 428 -22.71 -21.79 7.35
C LEU A 428 -21.77 -22.89 6.82
N ASP A 429 -22.21 -24.16 6.86
CA ASP A 429 -21.44 -25.28 6.33
C ASP A 429 -21.20 -25.14 4.82
N HIS A 430 -22.18 -24.61 4.07
CA HIS A 430 -22.05 -24.34 2.64
C HIS A 430 -21.06 -23.19 2.35
N GLU A 431 -21.18 -22.08 3.08
CA GLU A 431 -20.26 -20.93 2.97
C GLU A 431 -18.81 -21.34 3.31
N ILE A 432 -18.59 -22.11 4.38
CA ILE A 432 -17.26 -22.62 4.75
C ILE A 432 -16.72 -23.59 3.70
N LYS A 433 -17.56 -24.48 3.15
CA LYS A 433 -17.15 -25.37 2.06
C LYS A 433 -16.69 -24.56 0.84
N THR A 434 -17.42 -23.51 0.48
CA THR A 434 -17.05 -22.62 -0.62
C THR A 434 -15.76 -21.86 -0.32
N LEU A 435 -15.60 -21.30 0.88
CA LEU A 435 -14.38 -20.62 1.31
C LEU A 435 -13.14 -21.52 1.16
N LEU A 436 -13.24 -22.79 1.58
CA LEU A 436 -12.17 -23.78 1.44
C LEU A 436 -11.88 -24.21 -0.01
N HIS A 437 -12.83 -23.99 -0.93
CA HIS A 437 -12.67 -24.27 -2.36
C HIS A 437 -11.98 -23.13 -3.11
N ILE A 438 -12.04 -21.89 -2.60
CA ILE A 438 -11.45 -20.72 -3.28
C ILE A 438 -9.97 -20.88 -3.66
N PRO A 439 -9.06 -21.43 -2.81
CA PRO A 439 -7.67 -21.66 -3.21
C PRO A 439 -7.52 -22.45 -4.52
N GLN A 440 -8.42 -23.40 -4.78
CA GLN A 440 -8.37 -24.22 -5.99
C GLN A 440 -8.80 -23.44 -7.23
N ILE A 441 -9.80 -22.57 -7.09
CA ILE A 441 -10.26 -21.66 -8.16
C ILE A 441 -9.18 -20.67 -8.54
N LEU A 442 -8.38 -20.25 -7.55
CA LEU A 442 -7.32 -19.26 -7.76
C LEU A 442 -6.06 -19.83 -8.44
N ASN A 443 -6.05 -21.12 -8.80
CA ASN A 443 -4.97 -21.70 -9.59
C ASN A 443 -5.17 -21.39 -11.07
N ILE A 444 -4.19 -20.73 -11.67
CA ILE A 444 -4.27 -20.27 -13.05
C ILE A 444 -3.76 -21.36 -13.99
N ASP A 445 -4.59 -21.73 -14.97
CA ASP A 445 -4.14 -22.49 -16.13
C ASP A 445 -3.48 -21.53 -17.14
N ASN A 446 -2.31 -21.90 -17.64
CA ASN A 446 -1.59 -21.15 -18.67
C ASN A 446 -2.45 -20.91 -19.92
N SER A 447 -3.40 -21.80 -20.23
CA SER A 447 -4.33 -21.63 -21.34
C SER A 447 -5.21 -20.37 -21.20
N LEU A 448 -5.55 -19.97 -19.97
CA LEU A 448 -6.31 -18.76 -19.69
C LEU A 448 -5.49 -17.51 -20.01
N GLN A 449 -4.24 -17.43 -19.52
CA GLN A 449 -3.37 -16.29 -19.81
C GLN A 449 -3.11 -16.16 -21.31
N GLU A 450 -2.84 -17.27 -22.02
CA GLU A 450 -2.66 -17.24 -23.47
C GLU A 450 -3.90 -16.71 -24.21
N LYS A 451 -5.09 -17.11 -23.76
CA LYS A 451 -6.35 -16.61 -24.33
C LYS A 451 -6.49 -15.10 -24.11
N LEU A 452 -6.27 -14.63 -22.89
CA LEU A 452 -6.36 -13.20 -22.55
C LEU A 452 -5.28 -12.38 -23.27
N HIS A 453 -4.08 -12.93 -23.46
CA HIS A 453 -3.05 -12.33 -24.29
C HIS A 453 -3.52 -12.14 -25.73
N ARG A 454 -4.21 -13.13 -26.32
CA ARG A 454 -4.75 -13.00 -27.69
C ARG A 454 -5.85 -11.94 -27.76
N LEU A 455 -6.79 -11.99 -26.81
CA LEU A 455 -7.91 -11.05 -26.72
C LEU A 455 -7.43 -9.61 -26.52
N SER A 456 -6.34 -9.38 -25.76
CA SER A 456 -5.85 -8.02 -25.46
C SER A 456 -5.53 -7.17 -26.70
N LYS A 457 -5.37 -7.78 -27.88
CA LYS A 457 -5.19 -7.08 -29.17
C LYS A 457 -6.42 -6.27 -29.60
N HIS A 458 -7.62 -6.67 -29.19
CA HIS A 458 -8.85 -5.98 -29.59
C HIS A 458 -9.04 -4.66 -28.82
N TYR A 459 -8.43 -4.54 -27.64
CA TYR A 459 -8.70 -3.50 -26.65
C TYR A 459 -7.72 -2.32 -26.67
N LEU A 460 -7.15 -1.99 -27.84
CA LEU A 460 -6.07 -0.99 -27.95
C LEU A 460 -6.54 0.39 -28.46
N HIS A 461 -7.65 0.46 -29.18
CA HIS A 461 -8.03 1.64 -29.98
C HIS A 461 -9.50 2.07 -29.80
N GLY A 462 -9.98 2.07 -28.55
CA GLY A 462 -11.31 2.58 -28.17
C GLY A 462 -11.24 3.91 -27.41
N HIS A 463 -12.38 4.52 -27.11
CA HIS A 463 -12.44 5.75 -26.30
C HIS A 463 -12.60 5.49 -24.80
N GLY A 464 -12.87 4.25 -24.39
CA GLY A 464 -12.91 3.87 -22.98
C GLY A 464 -13.43 2.46 -22.74
N PHE A 465 -13.46 2.09 -21.46
CA PHE A 465 -13.97 0.82 -20.98
C PHE A 465 -15.07 1.02 -19.95
N PHE A 466 -16.18 0.33 -20.13
CA PHE A 466 -17.13 0.07 -19.07
C PHE A 466 -16.91 -1.33 -18.52
N PHE A 467 -16.72 -1.44 -17.21
CA PHE A 467 -16.83 -2.69 -16.49
C PHE A 467 -18.19 -2.70 -15.83
N ILE A 468 -19.00 -3.74 -16.08
CA ILE A 468 -20.35 -3.82 -15.52
C ILE A 468 -20.55 -5.10 -14.74
N GLY A 469 -21.22 -4.96 -13.61
CA GLY A 469 -21.62 -6.07 -12.74
C GLY A 469 -22.83 -5.68 -11.90
N ARG A 470 -23.46 -6.67 -11.27
CA ARG A 470 -24.62 -6.46 -10.39
C ARG A 470 -24.32 -7.04 -9.01
N ASP A 471 -24.89 -6.43 -7.97
CA ASP A 471 -24.69 -6.87 -6.58
C ASP A 471 -23.18 -6.91 -6.26
N ILE A 472 -22.68 -7.98 -5.64
CA ILE A 472 -21.26 -8.15 -5.27
C ILE A 472 -20.30 -8.07 -6.46
N PHE A 473 -20.78 -8.25 -7.70
CA PHE A 473 -19.96 -8.10 -8.91
C PHE A 473 -19.83 -6.64 -9.36
N TYR A 474 -20.64 -5.71 -8.83
CA TYR A 474 -20.42 -4.28 -9.08
C TYR A 474 -19.11 -3.78 -8.45
N PRO A 475 -18.84 -4.03 -7.16
CA PRO A 475 -17.51 -3.76 -6.59
C PRO A 475 -16.37 -4.45 -7.33
N LEU A 476 -16.59 -5.66 -7.87
CA LEU A 476 -15.59 -6.34 -8.71
C LEU A 476 -15.37 -5.62 -10.05
N ALA A 477 -16.42 -5.10 -10.66
CA ALA A 477 -16.33 -4.28 -11.87
C ALA A 477 -15.55 -2.97 -11.61
N LEU A 478 -15.78 -2.31 -10.47
CA LEU A 478 -14.98 -1.17 -10.02
C LEU A 478 -13.50 -1.53 -9.87
N GLU A 479 -13.20 -2.70 -9.28
CA GLU A 479 -11.83 -3.18 -9.13
C GLU A 479 -11.16 -3.48 -10.47
N GLY A 480 -11.85 -4.17 -11.39
CA GLY A 480 -11.35 -4.44 -12.74
C GLY A 480 -11.04 -3.14 -13.51
N ALA A 481 -11.95 -2.16 -13.43
CA ALA A 481 -11.74 -0.84 -14.02
C ALA A 481 -10.54 -0.12 -13.39
N LEU A 482 -10.38 -0.18 -12.07
CA LEU A 482 -9.24 0.42 -11.38
C LEU A 482 -7.92 -0.24 -11.79
N LYS A 483 -7.84 -1.57 -11.83
CA LYS A 483 -6.65 -2.28 -12.30
C LYS A 483 -6.27 -1.86 -13.70
N LEU A 484 -7.22 -1.89 -14.65
CA LEU A 484 -6.92 -1.49 -16.02
C LEU A 484 -6.41 -0.04 -16.08
N LYS A 485 -7.06 0.89 -15.37
CA LYS A 485 -6.68 2.31 -15.33
C LYS A 485 -5.28 2.53 -14.76
N GLU A 486 -4.95 1.85 -13.66
CA GLU A 486 -3.66 2.01 -12.97
C GLU A 486 -2.47 1.61 -13.86
N ILE A 487 -2.55 0.47 -14.56
CA ILE A 487 -1.39 -0.08 -15.28
C ILE A 487 -1.41 0.22 -16.79
N SER A 488 -2.58 0.30 -17.43
CA SER A 488 -2.68 0.57 -18.87
C SER A 488 -2.78 2.06 -19.20
N TYR A 489 -3.24 2.88 -18.26
CA TYR A 489 -3.62 4.29 -18.43
C TYR A 489 -4.80 4.53 -19.38
N LEU A 490 -5.50 3.48 -19.81
CA LEU A 490 -6.75 3.59 -20.55
C LEU A 490 -7.86 4.04 -19.61
N HIS A 491 -8.78 4.84 -20.13
CA HIS A 491 -9.93 5.29 -19.38
C HIS A 491 -10.89 4.12 -19.15
N ALA A 492 -11.10 3.77 -17.88
CA ALA A 492 -11.95 2.66 -17.47
C ALA A 492 -12.83 3.05 -16.28
N GLU A 493 -14.11 2.69 -16.35
CA GLU A 493 -15.11 3.01 -15.34
C GLU A 493 -15.94 1.77 -14.99
N GLY A 494 -16.18 1.56 -13.70
CA GLY A 494 -17.04 0.48 -13.23
C GLY A 494 -18.44 1.00 -12.92
N TYR A 495 -19.47 0.32 -13.42
CA TYR A 495 -20.86 0.70 -13.21
C TYR A 495 -21.70 -0.47 -12.68
N PRO A 496 -22.71 -0.20 -11.83
CA PRO A 496 -23.75 -1.18 -11.60
C PRO A 496 -24.51 -1.37 -12.91
N SER A 497 -24.65 -2.61 -13.38
CA SER A 497 -25.25 -2.88 -14.70
C SER A 497 -26.66 -2.31 -14.87
N GLY A 498 -27.42 -2.18 -13.77
CA GLY A 498 -28.76 -1.59 -13.77
C GLY A 498 -28.81 -0.09 -14.04
N GLU A 499 -27.72 0.62 -13.84
CA GLU A 499 -27.68 2.09 -13.95
C GLU A 499 -27.40 2.56 -15.38
N MET A 500 -27.14 1.65 -16.34
CA MET A 500 -26.80 2.00 -17.72
C MET A 500 -27.80 2.98 -18.35
N LYS A 501 -29.09 2.72 -18.21
CA LYS A 501 -30.17 3.55 -18.76
C LYS A 501 -30.33 4.92 -18.09
N HIS A 502 -29.67 5.15 -16.96
CA HIS A 502 -29.77 6.40 -16.21
C HIS A 502 -28.72 7.44 -16.62
N GLY A 503 -28.06 7.24 -17.76
CA GLY A 503 -27.10 8.18 -18.34
C GLY A 503 -25.91 7.52 -19.03
N PRO A 504 -25.18 6.58 -18.39
CA PRO A 504 -23.92 6.04 -18.91
C PRO A 504 -24.04 5.42 -20.30
N ILE A 505 -25.17 4.80 -20.63
CA ILE A 505 -25.42 4.17 -21.93
C ILE A 505 -25.33 5.15 -23.12
N ALA A 506 -25.38 6.46 -22.89
CA ALA A 506 -25.19 7.47 -23.94
C ALA A 506 -23.78 7.46 -24.56
N LEU A 507 -22.80 6.83 -23.89
CA LEU A 507 -21.44 6.64 -24.41
C LEU A 507 -21.28 5.35 -25.25
N ALA A 508 -22.32 4.52 -25.35
CA ALA A 508 -22.27 3.27 -26.08
C ALA A 508 -22.20 3.49 -27.60
N ASP A 509 -21.12 2.98 -28.19
CA ASP A 509 -20.88 2.85 -29.63
C ASP A 509 -19.82 1.74 -29.86
N GLU A 510 -19.49 1.47 -31.13
CA GLU A 510 -18.48 0.48 -31.56
C GLU A 510 -17.07 0.67 -30.97
N LYS A 511 -16.77 1.83 -30.38
CA LYS A 511 -15.46 2.16 -29.78
C LYS A 511 -15.46 2.16 -28.26
N LEU A 512 -16.62 1.92 -27.64
CA LEU A 512 -16.73 1.63 -26.22
C LEU A 512 -16.55 0.14 -25.97
N PHE A 513 -15.51 -0.23 -25.22
CA PHE A 513 -15.35 -1.60 -24.77
C PHE A 513 -16.17 -1.85 -23.50
N THR A 514 -16.98 -2.91 -23.48
CA THR A 514 -17.74 -3.31 -22.30
C THR A 514 -17.26 -4.67 -21.81
N ILE A 515 -16.74 -4.71 -20.58
CA ILE A 515 -16.37 -5.94 -19.88
C ILE A 515 -17.52 -6.30 -18.93
N ALA A 516 -18.27 -7.35 -19.27
CA ALA A 516 -19.47 -7.75 -18.54
C ALA A 516 -19.23 -8.96 -17.64
N LEU A 517 -19.46 -8.80 -16.33
CA LEU A 517 -19.38 -9.87 -15.34
C LEU A 517 -20.74 -10.53 -15.17
N MET A 518 -20.91 -11.74 -15.71
CA MET A 518 -22.19 -12.43 -15.80
C MET A 518 -22.18 -13.77 -15.02
N PRO A 519 -22.24 -13.72 -13.68
CA PRO A 519 -22.30 -14.93 -12.84
C PRO A 519 -23.59 -15.72 -13.08
N GLN A 520 -23.52 -17.05 -13.10
CA GLN A 520 -24.71 -17.91 -13.21
C GLN A 520 -25.50 -17.93 -11.90
N ASN A 521 -24.81 -17.90 -10.76
CA ASN A 521 -25.43 -18.12 -9.44
C ASN A 521 -25.98 -16.85 -8.79
N LEU A 522 -25.89 -15.68 -9.44
CA LEU A 522 -26.41 -14.43 -8.89
C LEU A 522 -26.86 -13.44 -9.96
N LEU A 523 -28.18 -13.26 -10.11
CA LEU A 523 -28.77 -12.22 -10.97
C LEU A 523 -28.36 -12.27 -12.46
N TYR A 524 -27.97 -13.44 -12.99
CA TYR A 524 -27.55 -13.64 -14.38
C TYR A 524 -28.49 -12.95 -15.39
N GLU A 525 -29.79 -13.27 -15.34
CA GLU A 525 -30.79 -12.73 -16.27
C GLU A 525 -30.91 -11.21 -16.22
N LYS A 526 -30.69 -10.59 -15.05
CA LYS A 526 -30.71 -9.13 -14.92
C LYS A 526 -29.48 -8.51 -15.57
N THR A 527 -28.30 -9.08 -15.32
CA THR A 527 -27.07 -8.61 -15.97
C THR A 527 -27.13 -8.82 -17.47
N LYS A 528 -27.56 -10.01 -17.94
CA LYS A 528 -27.76 -10.32 -19.36
C LYS A 528 -28.63 -9.28 -20.05
N SER A 529 -29.79 -8.95 -19.49
CA SER A 529 -30.67 -7.91 -20.03
C SER A 529 -29.98 -6.55 -20.14
N ASN A 530 -29.12 -6.17 -19.19
CA ASN A 530 -28.35 -4.92 -19.28
C ASN A 530 -27.22 -4.98 -20.32
N VAL A 531 -26.62 -6.15 -20.55
CA VAL A 531 -25.61 -6.34 -21.61
C VAL A 531 -26.28 -6.27 -22.99
N GLU A 532 -27.45 -6.88 -23.16
CA GLU A 532 -28.24 -6.81 -24.40
C GLU A 532 -28.58 -5.35 -24.78
N GLU A 533 -28.80 -4.48 -23.79
CA GLU A 533 -29.05 -3.05 -24.02
C GLU A 533 -27.83 -2.30 -24.58
N LEU A 534 -26.62 -2.70 -24.19
CA LEU A 534 -25.35 -2.15 -24.70
C LEU A 534 -25.03 -2.72 -26.08
N ALA A 535 -25.22 -4.04 -26.27
CA ALA A 535 -25.06 -4.69 -27.57
C ALA A 535 -26.01 -4.08 -28.63
N ALA A 536 -27.25 -3.72 -28.25
CA ALA A 536 -28.20 -3.03 -29.11
C ALA A 536 -27.76 -1.59 -29.51
N ARG A 537 -26.65 -1.09 -28.97
CA ARG A 537 -26.03 0.21 -29.29
C ARG A 537 -24.59 0.03 -29.78
N ASP A 538 -24.31 -1.14 -30.34
CA ASP A 538 -23.04 -1.48 -30.98
C ASP A 538 -21.82 -1.44 -30.05
N ALA A 539 -22.01 -1.40 -28.71
CA ALA A 539 -20.89 -1.50 -27.79
C ALA A 539 -20.15 -2.84 -27.96
N TYR A 540 -18.82 -2.81 -27.96
CA TYR A 540 -18.00 -4.01 -28.14
C TYR A 540 -17.94 -4.81 -26.82
N ILE A 541 -18.53 -6.00 -26.78
CA ILE A 541 -18.78 -6.73 -25.54
C ILE A 541 -17.78 -7.88 -25.34
N LEU A 542 -17.07 -7.85 -24.21
CA LEU A 542 -16.43 -9.01 -23.59
C LEU A 542 -17.34 -9.59 -22.52
N ALA A 543 -17.91 -10.77 -22.75
CA ALA A 543 -18.63 -11.51 -21.71
C ALA A 543 -17.68 -12.40 -20.90
N ILE A 544 -17.71 -12.28 -19.58
CA ILE A 544 -17.04 -13.20 -18.65
C ILE A 544 -18.12 -13.96 -17.89
N SER A 545 -18.26 -15.25 -18.17
CA SER A 545 -19.42 -16.05 -17.76
C SER A 545 -19.14 -17.55 -17.86
N PRO A 546 -19.78 -18.41 -17.06
CA PRO A 546 -19.78 -19.85 -17.30
C PRO A 546 -20.72 -20.25 -18.45
N LEU A 547 -21.74 -19.42 -18.72
CA LEU A 547 -22.73 -19.59 -19.77
C LEU A 547 -22.34 -18.76 -21.00
N GLU A 548 -22.45 -19.36 -22.18
CA GLU A 548 -22.25 -18.66 -23.45
C GLU A 548 -23.29 -17.55 -23.65
N PHE A 549 -22.89 -16.47 -24.31
CA PHE A 549 -23.74 -15.33 -24.62
C PHE A 549 -23.55 -14.92 -26.08
N GLU A 550 -24.58 -15.10 -26.90
CA GLU A 550 -24.47 -15.00 -28.36
C GLU A 550 -24.18 -13.58 -28.86
N LEU A 551 -24.50 -12.54 -28.08
CA LEU A 551 -24.28 -11.14 -28.46
C LEU A 551 -22.91 -10.61 -28.01
N SER A 552 -22.02 -11.44 -27.47
CA SER A 552 -20.66 -11.00 -27.15
C SER A 552 -19.73 -11.08 -28.35
N ASP A 553 -18.94 -10.04 -28.59
CA ASP A 553 -17.85 -10.05 -29.57
C ASP A 553 -16.69 -10.95 -29.11
N ASP A 554 -16.36 -10.88 -27.82
CA ASP A 554 -15.38 -11.74 -27.17
C ASP A 554 -15.98 -12.45 -25.95
N TYR A 555 -15.47 -13.64 -25.66
CA TYR A 555 -15.99 -14.46 -24.57
C TYR A 555 -14.88 -15.16 -23.78
N VAL A 556 -14.90 -14.99 -22.45
CA VAL A 556 -14.09 -15.76 -21.51
C VAL A 556 -15.00 -16.67 -20.69
N LYS A 557 -14.99 -17.95 -21.07
CA LYS A 557 -15.69 -19.02 -20.36
C LYS A 557 -15.04 -19.27 -19.00
N THR A 558 -15.78 -19.01 -17.93
CA THR A 558 -15.41 -19.46 -16.57
C THR A 558 -15.97 -20.86 -16.31
N SER A 559 -15.52 -21.48 -15.24
CA SER A 559 -15.97 -22.80 -14.80
C SER A 559 -17.38 -22.70 -14.21
N VAL A 560 -18.15 -23.79 -14.31
CA VAL A 560 -19.43 -23.90 -13.60
C VAL A 560 -19.13 -24.09 -12.11
N GLN A 561 -19.69 -23.21 -11.28
CA GLN A 561 -19.52 -23.23 -9.84
C GLN A 561 -20.88 -23.37 -9.14
N ASP A 562 -20.87 -23.84 -7.90
CA ASP A 562 -22.10 -23.98 -7.09
C ASP A 562 -22.44 -22.70 -6.29
N HIS A 563 -21.56 -21.69 -6.29
CA HIS A 563 -21.69 -20.51 -5.43
C HIS A 563 -21.14 -19.26 -6.11
N TYR A 564 -21.82 -18.12 -5.94
CA TYR A 564 -21.45 -16.86 -6.59
C TYR A 564 -20.09 -16.31 -6.13
N MET A 565 -19.65 -16.61 -4.90
CA MET A 565 -18.29 -16.22 -4.47
C MET A 565 -17.20 -17.00 -5.21
N SER A 566 -17.45 -18.26 -5.59
CA SER A 566 -16.52 -18.99 -6.45
C SER A 566 -16.38 -18.32 -7.81
N GLU A 567 -17.51 -17.93 -8.42
CA GLU A 567 -17.53 -17.17 -9.68
C GLU A 567 -16.84 -15.80 -9.52
N PHE A 568 -17.05 -15.10 -8.40
CA PHE A 568 -16.40 -13.84 -8.08
C PHE A 568 -14.88 -13.96 -8.14
N PHE A 569 -14.28 -14.95 -7.46
CA PHE A 569 -12.83 -15.11 -7.43
C PHE A 569 -12.27 -15.55 -8.79
N GLU A 570 -12.98 -16.38 -9.53
CA GLU A 570 -12.59 -16.77 -10.90
C GLU A 570 -12.61 -15.56 -11.85
N MET A 571 -13.68 -14.78 -11.83
CA MET A 571 -13.80 -13.55 -12.63
C MET A 571 -12.78 -12.49 -12.21
N MET A 572 -12.47 -12.38 -10.93
CA MET A 572 -11.42 -11.49 -10.42
C MET A 572 -10.05 -11.79 -11.05
N LEU A 573 -9.68 -13.08 -11.15
CA LEU A 573 -8.44 -13.47 -11.83
C LEU A 573 -8.45 -13.09 -13.31
N VAL A 574 -9.57 -13.35 -14.00
CA VAL A 574 -9.73 -12.96 -15.41
C VAL A 574 -9.50 -11.46 -15.60
N LEU A 575 -10.08 -10.63 -14.73
CA LEU A 575 -9.93 -9.17 -14.79
C LEU A 575 -8.49 -8.71 -14.56
N GLN A 576 -7.81 -9.30 -13.57
CA GLN A 576 -6.41 -8.96 -13.25
C GLN A 576 -5.46 -9.35 -14.39
N LEU A 577 -5.62 -10.55 -14.95
CA LEU A 577 -4.84 -11.01 -16.10
C LEU A 577 -5.16 -10.20 -17.36
N LEU A 578 -6.43 -9.86 -17.62
CA LEU A 578 -6.81 -9.03 -18.76
C LEU A 578 -6.16 -7.65 -18.69
N ALA A 579 -6.18 -7.01 -17.51
CA ALA A 579 -5.52 -5.72 -17.29
C ALA A 579 -4.00 -5.82 -17.51
N LEU A 580 -3.37 -6.87 -16.98
CA LEU A 580 -1.95 -7.18 -17.18
C LEU A 580 -1.62 -7.28 -18.68
N GLU A 581 -2.35 -8.12 -19.41
CA GLU A 581 -2.09 -8.39 -20.83
C GLU A 581 -2.33 -7.19 -21.74
N ILE A 582 -3.36 -6.36 -21.46
CA ILE A 582 -3.58 -5.11 -22.18
C ILE A 582 -2.42 -4.13 -21.92
N SER A 583 -2.01 -3.98 -20.66
CA SER A 583 -0.92 -3.08 -20.28
C SER A 583 0.43 -3.49 -20.87
N VAL A 584 0.75 -4.78 -20.85
CA VAL A 584 1.97 -5.32 -21.46
C VAL A 584 1.97 -5.07 -22.97
N ARG A 585 0.82 -5.24 -23.63
CA ARG A 585 0.69 -4.99 -25.07
C ARG A 585 0.89 -3.51 -25.44
N LEU A 586 0.52 -2.59 -24.55
CA LEU A 586 0.82 -1.15 -24.70
C LEU A 586 2.29 -0.79 -24.43
N GLY A 587 3.12 -1.75 -23.98
CA GLY A 587 4.52 -1.53 -23.65
C GLY A 587 4.74 -0.87 -22.29
N ASN A 588 3.75 -0.89 -21.40
CA ASN A 588 3.85 -0.29 -20.07
C ASN A 588 4.59 -1.21 -19.08
N ASN A 589 5.24 -0.61 -18.09
CA ASN A 589 5.78 -1.34 -16.94
C ASN A 589 4.69 -1.49 -15.87
N VAL A 590 4.14 -2.69 -15.74
CA VAL A 590 3.03 -2.99 -14.80
C VAL A 590 3.45 -2.97 -13.33
N ASP A 591 4.73 -3.15 -13.02
CA ASP A 591 5.23 -3.08 -11.63
C ASP A 591 5.36 -1.64 -11.14
N MET A 592 5.58 -0.68 -12.05
CA MET A 592 5.84 0.73 -11.77
C MET A 592 5.03 1.65 -12.69
N PRO A 593 3.69 1.68 -12.54
CA PRO A 593 2.81 2.54 -13.31
C PRO A 593 3.07 4.01 -12.99
N ARG A 594 3.18 4.86 -14.01
CA ARG A 594 3.50 6.30 -13.87
C ARG A 594 2.51 6.99 -12.92
N ASN A 595 2.98 8.02 -12.22
CA ASN A 595 2.18 8.85 -11.31
C ASN A 595 1.57 8.07 -10.11
N LEU A 596 1.97 6.82 -9.87
CA LEU A 596 1.55 6.04 -8.70
C LEU A 596 2.74 5.47 -7.90
N ALA A 597 2.50 5.34 -6.60
CA ALA A 597 3.36 4.60 -5.68
C ALA A 597 2.51 3.60 -4.89
N LYS A 598 3.11 2.48 -4.45
CA LYS A 598 2.37 1.38 -3.81
C LYS A 598 1.56 1.79 -2.56
N SER A 599 2.02 2.77 -1.80
CA SER A 599 1.30 3.27 -0.62
C SER A 599 1.33 4.80 -0.55
N VAL A 600 0.17 5.37 -0.25
CA VAL A 600 -0.09 6.80 -0.04
C VAL A 600 -0.07 7.07 1.46
N THR A 601 1.05 7.57 1.96
CA THR A 601 1.31 7.72 3.41
C THR A 601 1.49 9.17 3.82
N VAL A 602 1.17 10.06 2.90
CA VAL A 602 1.31 11.50 2.98
C VAL A 602 0.17 12.05 2.12
N GLU A 603 -0.45 13.12 2.59
CA GLU A 603 -1.56 13.80 1.89
C GLU A 603 -1.11 14.55 0.63
#